data_AF-H0HWW6-F1
#
_entry.id   AF-H0HWW6-F1
#
_cell.length_a   1.000
_cell.length_b   1.000
_cell.length_c   1.000
_cell.angle_alpha   90.00
_cell.angle_beta   90.00
_cell.angle_gamma   90.00
#
_symmetry.space_group_name_H-M   'P 1'
#
loop_
_entity.id
_entity.type
_entity.pdbx_description
1 polymer ?
#
loop_
_entity_poly.entity_id
_entity_poly.type
_entity_poly.pdbx_seq_one_letter_code
_entity_poly.pdbx_strand_id
1 'polypeptide(L)' 'MRVRRSLRQAASRTSPLVAPTAQDAFTARMIEGLGFKAVALGGSTMLAARYALPDLGLAALAEMVETARDIINATELPC' A
#
# COMPACT_ATOMS: atom_id res chain seq x y z
N MET A 1 -18.19 2.42 -9.03
CA MET A 1 -16.85 1.79 -9.15
C MET A 1 -15.84 2.90 -9.44
N ARG A 2 -14.88 3.19 -8.56
CA ARG A 2 -13.86 4.23 -8.82
C ARG A 2 -12.86 3.69 -9.84
N VAL A 3 -12.54 4.49 -10.86
CA VAL A 3 -11.53 4.15 -11.87
C VAL A 3 -10.16 4.48 -11.29
N ARG A 4 -9.44 3.44 -10.82
CA ARG A 4 -8.07 3.60 -10.33
C ARG A 4 -7.10 3.71 -11.50
N ARG A 5 -6.08 4.56 -11.35
CA ARG A 5 -4.95 4.59 -12.29
C ARG A 5 -4.19 3.28 -12.18
N SER A 6 -3.57 2.82 -13.26
CA SER A 6 -2.74 1.61 -13.22
C SER A 6 -1.28 1.92 -12.86
N LEU A 7 -0.58 0.98 -12.24
CA LEU A 7 0.87 1.08 -12.03
C LEU A 7 1.62 1.34 -13.34
N ARG A 8 1.16 0.75 -14.45
CA ARG A 8 1.71 0.98 -15.79
C ARG A 8 1.62 2.44 -16.21
N GLN A 9 0.48 3.10 -15.96
CA GLN A 9 0.29 4.53 -16.25
C GLN A 9 1.12 5.43 -15.32
N ALA A 10 1.32 5.03 -14.06
CA ALA A 10 2.20 5.75 -13.14
C ALA A 10 3.66 5.67 -13.59
N ALA A 11 4.14 4.47 -13.95
CA ALA A 11 5.50 4.23 -14.41
C ALA A 11 5.82 4.92 -15.74
N SER A 12 4.84 5.05 -16.65
CA SER A 12 5.06 5.79 -17.90
C SER A 12 5.22 7.30 -17.70
N ARG A 13 4.81 7.84 -16.55
CA ARG A 13 4.85 9.28 -16.24
C ARG A 13 6.00 9.67 -15.31
N THR A 14 6.61 8.72 -14.62
CA THR A 14 7.65 8.97 -13.62
C THR A 14 8.67 7.83 -13.66
N SER A 15 9.93 8.16 -13.91
CA SER A 15 11.03 7.21 -13.96
C SER A 15 12.24 7.77 -13.18
N PRO A 16 12.72 7.08 -12.12
CA PRO A 16 12.15 5.86 -11.56
C PRO A 16 10.79 6.12 -10.89
N LEU A 17 9.87 5.16 -10.98
CA LEU A 17 8.63 5.21 -10.20
C LEU A 17 8.96 4.84 -8.75
N VAL A 18 8.94 5.83 -7.86
CA VAL A 18 9.11 5.61 -6.43
C VAL A 18 7.74 5.30 -5.82
N ALA A 19 7.63 4.14 -5.17
CA ALA A 19 6.43 3.69 -4.46
C ALA A 19 6.79 3.41 -2.99
N PRO A 20 6.62 4.37 -2.08
CA PRO A 20 6.87 4.15 -0.67
C PRO A 20 5.90 3.12 -0.08
N THR A 21 6.35 2.39 0.93
CA THR A 21 5.58 1.33 1.57
C THR A 21 4.60 1.88 2.60
N ALA A 22 3.32 1.54 2.49
CA ALA A 22 2.32 1.81 3.52
C ALA A 22 2.07 0.57 4.38
N GLN A 23 2.16 0.73 5.70
CA GLN A 23 1.72 -0.28 6.67
C GLN A 23 0.24 -0.16 7.05
N ASP A 24 -0.36 1.01 6.84
CA ASP A 24 -1.76 1.31 7.19
C ASP A 24 -2.36 2.40 6.28
N ALA A 25 -3.68 2.61 6.45
CA ALA A 25 -4.46 3.61 5.71
C ALA A 25 -3.95 5.05 5.88
N PHE A 26 -3.48 5.39 7.09
CA PHE A 26 -2.98 6.73 7.38
C PHE A 26 -1.69 7.03 6.60
N THR A 27 -0.74 6.09 6.63
CA THR A 27 0.52 6.16 5.88
C THR A 27 0.25 6.29 4.38
N ALA A 28 -0.71 5.53 3.84
CA ALA A 28 -1.09 5.62 2.43
C ALA A 28 -1.60 7.03 2.05
N ARG A 29 -2.43 7.65 2.90
CA ARG A 29 -2.90 9.03 2.70
C ARG A 29 -1.77 10.06 2.80
N MET A 30 -0.80 9.84 3.68
CA MET A 30 0.38 10.70 3.77
C MET A 30 1.22 10.61 2.49
N ILE A 31 1.48 9.40 2.00
CA ILE A 31 2.22 9.17 0.74
C ILE A 31 1.53 9.89 -0.43
N GLU A 32 0.20 9.79 -0.52
CA GLU A 32 -0.58 10.53 -1.51
C GLU A 32 -0.47 12.05 -1.34
N GLY A 33 -0.60 12.55 -0.11
CA GLY A 33 -0.46 13.98 0.20
C GLY A 33 0.93 14.55 -0.10
N LEU A 34 1.98 13.73 -0.03
CA LEU A 34 3.34 14.08 -0.42
C LEU A 34 3.57 14.06 -1.94
N GLY A 35 2.56 13.68 -2.73
CA GLY A 35 2.58 13.80 -4.19
C GLY A 35 3.19 12.61 -4.93
N PHE A 36 3.45 11.48 -4.24
CA PHE A 36 3.88 10.24 -4.88
C PHE A 36 2.84 9.73 -5.89
N LYS A 37 3.28 8.88 -6.83
CA LYS A 37 2.44 8.39 -7.93
C LYS A 37 2.00 6.93 -7.78
N ALA A 38 2.51 6.25 -6.78
CA ALA A 38 2.17 4.89 -6.40
C ALA A 38 2.50 4.69 -4.91
N VAL A 39 1.93 3.64 -4.33
CA VAL A 39 2.20 3.18 -2.97
C VAL A 39 2.45 1.69 -3.02
N ALA A 40 3.37 1.17 -2.21
CA ALA A 40 3.58 -0.27 -2.08
C ALA A 40 2.90 -0.80 -0.82
N LEU A 41 2.36 -2.01 -0.89
CA LEU A 41 1.84 -2.72 0.28
C LEU A 41 2.99 -3.51 0.93
N GLY A 42 3.34 -3.17 2.18
CA GLY A 42 4.42 -3.85 2.89
C GLY A 42 3.93 -5.03 3.71
N GLY A 43 4.12 -6.26 3.23
CA GLY A 43 3.70 -7.46 3.99
C GLY A 43 4.28 -7.50 5.40
N SER A 44 5.61 -7.43 5.53
CA SER A 44 6.29 -7.44 6.84
C SER A 44 5.90 -6.26 7.75
N THR A 45 5.72 -5.06 7.19
CA THR A 45 5.37 -3.88 7.98
C THR A 45 3.92 -3.89 8.43
N MET A 46 3.01 -4.42 7.62
CA MET A 46 1.61 -4.67 8.04
C MET A 46 1.55 -5.66 9.19
N LEU A 47 2.32 -6.75 9.12
CA LEU A 47 2.39 -7.76 10.19
C LEU A 47 2.94 -7.16 11.48
N ALA A 48 4.07 -6.46 11.40
CA ALA A 48 4.71 -5.85 12.55
C ALA A 48 3.80 -4.80 13.21
N ALA A 49 3.18 -3.93 12.42
CA ALA A 49 2.39 -2.81 12.94
C ALA A 49 1.04 -3.26 13.54
N ARG A 50 0.35 -4.20 12.90
CA ARG A 50 -1.02 -4.58 13.30
C ARG A 50 -1.07 -5.76 14.27
N TYR A 51 -0.16 -6.72 14.13
CA TYR A 51 -0.21 -7.99 14.87
C TYR A 51 1.01 -8.24 15.75
N ALA A 52 2.03 -7.36 15.70
CA ALA A 52 3.33 -7.58 16.34
C ALA A 52 3.96 -8.94 15.97
N LEU A 53 3.71 -9.40 14.73
CA LEU A 53 4.22 -10.66 14.22
C LEU A 53 5.44 -10.44 13.31
N PRO A 54 6.44 -11.33 13.36
CA PRO A 54 7.52 -11.35 12.37
C PRO A 54 7.02 -11.93 11.04
N ASP A 55 7.73 -11.61 9.95
CA ASP A 55 7.44 -12.14 8.61
C ASP A 55 7.98 -13.57 8.44
N LEU A 56 7.33 -14.52 9.13
CA LEU A 56 7.65 -15.95 9.16
C LEU A 56 6.50 -16.82 8.64
N GLY A 57 5.55 -16.23 7.91
CA GLY A 57 4.37 -16.95 7.42
C GLY A 57 3.37 -17.35 8.50
N LEU A 58 3.35 -16.65 9.64
CA LEU A 58 2.43 -16.92 10.77
C LEU A 58 1.02 -16.37 10.53
N ALA A 59 0.89 -15.31 9.73
CA ALA A 59 -0.40 -14.76 9.34
C ALA A 59 -0.93 -15.43 8.09
N ALA A 60 -2.24 -15.61 8.02
CA ALA A 60 -2.92 -16.12 6.85
C ALA A 60 -3.31 -14.98 5.90
N LEU A 61 -3.97 -15.34 4.80
CA LEU A 61 -4.42 -14.39 3.81
C LEU A 61 -5.43 -13.38 4.37
N ALA A 62 -6.25 -13.78 5.35
CA ALA A 62 -7.29 -12.93 5.90
C ALA A 62 -6.71 -11.68 6.58
N GLU A 63 -5.67 -11.84 7.39
CA GLU A 63 -4.98 -10.76 8.10
C GLU A 63 -4.34 -9.75 7.14
N MET A 64 -3.83 -10.25 6.01
CA MET A 64 -3.21 -9.43 4.96
C MET A 64 -4.24 -8.68 4.14
N VAL A 65 -5.32 -9.35 3.73
CA VAL A 65 -6.40 -8.73 2.94
C VAL A 65 -7.11 -7.66 3.74
N GLU A 66 -7.26 -7.81 5.05
CA GLU A 66 -7.88 -6.79 5.91
C GLU A 66 -7.09 -5.47 5.85
N THR A 67 -5.78 -5.52 6.10
CA THR A 67 -4.93 -4.32 6.06
C THR A 67 -4.80 -3.75 4.65
N ALA A 68 -4.68 -4.60 3.63
CA ALA A 68 -4.67 -4.16 2.24
C ALA A 68 -5.97 -3.44 1.87
N ARG A 69 -7.13 -3.93 2.33
CA ARG A 69 -8.43 -3.29 2.08
C ARG A 69 -8.51 -1.91 2.72
N ASP A 70 -8.01 -1.76 3.94
CA ASP A 70 -7.96 -0.47 4.64
C ASP A 70 -7.11 0.54 3.85
N ILE A 71 -5.93 0.13 3.39
CA ILE A 71 -5.03 0.97 2.58
C ILE A 71 -5.67 1.35 1.25
N ILE A 72 -6.17 0.37 0.50
CA ILE A 72 -6.78 0.58 -0.82
C ILE A 72 -7.97 1.54 -0.70
N ASN A 73 -8.80 1.42 0.34
CA ASN A 73 -9.93 2.32 0.55
C ASN A 73 -9.54 3.75 0.94
N ALA A 74 -8.32 3.95 1.45
CA ALA A 74 -7.87 5.23 1.95
C ALA A 74 -7.13 6.10 0.91
N THR A 75 -6.68 5.53 -0.22
CA THR A 75 -5.95 6.27 -1.26
C THR A 75 -6.46 5.99 -2.68
N GLU A 76 -6.29 6.97 -3.57
CA GLU A 76 -6.53 6.80 -5.02
C GLU A 76 -5.28 6.38 -5.79
N LEU A 77 -4.13 6.26 -5.11
CA LEU A 77 -2.90 5.82 -5.73
C LEU A 77 -2.99 4.34 -6.17
N PRO A 78 -2.35 3.98 -7.30
CA PRO A 78 -2.14 2.57 -7.62
C PRO A 78 -1.25 1.92 -6.56
N CYS A 79 -1.69 0.75 -6.11
CA CYS A 79 -0.95 -0.17 -5.24
C CYS A 79 -0.44 -1.36 -6.06
#